data_AF-A0A452HDG9-F1
#
_entry.id   AF-A0A452HDG9-F1
#
_cell.length_a   1.000
_cell.length_b   1.000
_cell.length_c   1.000
_cell.angle_alpha   90.00
_cell.angle_beta   90.00
_cell.angle_gamma   90.00
#
_symmetry.space_group_name_H-M   'P 1'
#
loop_
_entity.id
_entity.type
_entity.pdbx_description
1 polymer ?
#
loop_
_entity_poly.entity_id
_entity_poly.type
_entity_poly.pdbx_seq_one_letter_code
_entity_poly.pdbx_strand_id
1 'polypeptide(L)'
;TPEVATFQEIHPLVLNSFLPALCRVHFPRAGSFRCSETELGLEVRAAVTVHYGYDSWDQHLSASEKQQWMVAGPLFNIRVVEPAEAGAVAAVHLPHFLCLSAEADVSQLQVAHFVDCGMTLESPTRRRPFHAVLENPSFSPIGLLWKQICSTLFPPVHSLVLLYRSRRAADITLHFYLLPRDLSLVHQWLSAMNLSSSLLN
;
A
#
# COMPACT_ATOMS: atom_id res chain seq x y z
N THR A 1 -22.57 -4.75 -15.75
CA THR A 1 -21.93 -3.50 -15.27
C THR A 1 -21.13 -3.85 -14.04
N PRO A 2 -19.80 -3.68 -13.99
CA PRO A 2 -19.10 -3.92 -12.75
C PRO A 2 -19.43 -2.76 -11.82
N GLU A 3 -20.15 -3.08 -10.75
CA GLU A 3 -20.51 -2.18 -9.67
C GLU A 3 -19.22 -1.50 -9.17
N VAL A 4 -19.11 -0.19 -9.38
CA VAL A 4 -18.08 0.63 -8.75
C VAL A 4 -18.45 0.62 -7.28
N ALA A 5 -17.78 -0.21 -6.48
CA ALA A 5 -17.96 -0.20 -5.03
C ALA A 5 -17.68 1.24 -4.56
N THR A 6 -18.72 1.94 -4.15
CA THR A 6 -18.60 3.27 -3.56
C THR A 6 -17.97 3.13 -2.19
N PHE A 7 -16.70 3.50 -2.09
CA PHE A 7 -16.00 3.55 -0.82
C PHE A 7 -16.40 4.81 -0.05
N GLN A 8 -16.73 4.65 1.22
CA GLN A 8 -16.80 5.76 2.17
C GLN A 8 -15.37 6.16 2.53
N GLU A 9 -15.03 7.44 2.37
CA GLU A 9 -13.73 7.97 2.77
C GLU A 9 -13.62 7.99 4.30
N ILE A 10 -12.45 7.64 4.81
CA ILE A 10 -12.12 7.62 6.23
C ILE A 10 -10.76 8.28 6.48
N HIS A 11 -10.65 8.91 7.65
CA HIS A 11 -9.41 9.46 8.18
C HIS A 11 -9.01 8.66 9.43
N PRO A 12 -7.83 8.03 9.46
CA PRO A 12 -7.38 7.28 10.61
C PRO A 12 -6.93 8.19 11.75
N LEU A 13 -7.14 7.72 12.97
CA LEU A 13 -6.48 8.28 14.15
C LEU A 13 -5.03 7.82 14.18
N VAL A 14 -4.08 8.74 14.05
CA VAL A 14 -2.65 8.45 14.19
C VAL A 14 -2.30 8.27 15.68
N LEU A 15 -1.85 7.07 16.06
CA LEU A 15 -1.57 6.69 17.44
C LEU A 15 -0.13 7.01 17.88
N ASN A 16 0.81 7.19 16.94
CA ASN A 16 2.19 7.53 17.25
C ASN A 16 2.76 8.53 16.22
N SER A 17 3.78 9.29 16.63
CA SER A 17 4.45 10.28 15.78
C SER A 17 5.72 9.74 15.09
N PHE A 18 6.07 8.48 15.32
CA PHE A 18 7.25 7.84 14.72
C PHE A 18 6.84 7.05 13.47
N LEU A 19 7.66 7.11 12.41
CA LEU A 19 7.45 6.31 11.21
C LEU A 19 7.97 4.87 11.42
N PRO A 20 7.24 3.84 10.96
CA PRO A 20 5.93 3.94 10.31
C PRO A 20 4.80 4.24 11.31
N ALA A 21 3.95 5.21 10.97
CA ALA A 21 2.87 5.65 11.84
C ALA A 21 1.83 4.54 12.02
N LEU A 22 1.44 4.26 13.26
CA LEU A 22 0.37 3.34 13.60
C LEU A 22 -0.96 4.09 13.57
N CYS A 23 -1.85 3.66 12.70
CA CYS A 23 -3.18 4.21 12.49
C CYS A 23 -4.23 3.33 13.17
N ARG A 24 -5.27 3.95 13.71
CA ARG A 24 -6.48 3.30 14.23
C ARG A 24 -7.71 3.82 13.49
N VAL A 25 -8.54 2.91 13.03
CA VAL A 25 -9.84 3.23 12.44
C VAL A 25 -10.93 2.44 13.14
N HIS A 26 -12.02 3.13 13.47
CA HIS A 26 -13.24 2.51 13.94
C HIS A 26 -14.31 2.52 12.83
N PHE A 27 -14.77 1.35 12.45
CA PHE A 27 -15.87 1.15 11.52
C PHE A 27 -17.13 0.86 12.33
N PRO A 28 -18.16 1.72 12.28
CA PRO A 28 -19.35 1.54 13.12
C PRO A 28 -20.36 0.53 12.56
N ARG A 29 -20.20 0.11 11.29
CA ARG A 29 -21.13 -0.78 10.59
C ARG A 29 -20.47 -1.47 9.40
N ALA A 30 -21.15 -2.48 8.87
CA ALA A 30 -20.80 -3.09 7.59
C ALA A 30 -20.70 -2.07 6.45
N GLY A 31 -19.75 -2.25 5.56
CA GLY A 31 -19.57 -1.40 4.39
C GLY A 31 -18.14 -1.42 3.83
N SER A 32 -17.95 -0.66 2.77
CA SER A 32 -16.66 -0.46 2.11
C SER A 32 -16.11 0.92 2.44
N PHE A 33 -14.88 0.97 2.91
CA PHE A 33 -14.21 2.19 3.36
C PHE A 33 -12.81 2.31 2.78
N ARG A 34 -12.33 3.54 2.55
CA ARG A 34 -11.00 3.81 2.00
C ARG A 34 -10.32 4.94 2.75
N CYS A 35 -9.10 4.70 3.21
CA CYS A 35 -8.26 5.72 3.83
C CYS A 35 -7.78 6.72 2.78
N SER A 36 -7.98 8.00 3.05
CA SER A 36 -7.53 9.09 2.17
C SER A 36 -6.00 9.26 2.16
N GLU A 37 -5.36 8.91 3.27
CA GLU A 37 -3.93 9.13 3.54
C GLU A 37 -3.07 7.97 3.05
N THR A 38 -3.58 6.74 3.08
CA THR A 38 -2.81 5.53 2.71
C THR A 38 -3.41 4.78 1.54
N GLU A 39 -4.58 5.18 1.04
CA GLU A 39 -5.36 4.53 -0.01
C GLU A 39 -5.79 3.08 0.27
N LEU A 40 -5.48 2.57 1.46
CA LEU A 40 -5.88 1.26 1.94
C LEU A 40 -7.41 1.20 2.02
N GLY A 41 -8.01 0.24 1.31
CA GLY A 41 -9.43 -0.02 1.38
C GLY A 41 -9.75 -1.24 2.24
N LEU A 42 -10.85 -1.17 2.97
CA LEU A 42 -11.35 -2.25 3.82
C LEU A 42 -12.84 -2.43 3.57
N GLU A 43 -13.25 -3.68 3.33
CA GLU A 43 -14.65 -4.08 3.38
C GLU A 43 -14.88 -4.82 4.69
N VAL A 44 -15.83 -4.34 5.48
CA VAL A 44 -16.14 -4.90 6.80
C VAL A 44 -17.57 -5.43 6.85
N ARG A 45 -17.77 -6.53 7.58
CA ARG A 45 -19.07 -7.21 7.72
C ARG A 45 -19.89 -6.71 8.91
N ALA A 46 -19.23 -6.09 9.88
CA ALA A 46 -19.82 -5.62 11.13
C ALA A 46 -19.03 -4.43 11.67
N ALA A 47 -19.48 -3.87 12.80
CA ALA A 47 -18.70 -2.87 13.52
C ALA A 47 -17.36 -3.46 13.97
N VAL A 48 -16.25 -2.80 13.64
CA VAL A 48 -14.91 -3.31 13.94
C VAL A 48 -13.89 -2.18 14.04
N THR A 49 -12.87 -2.36 14.86
CA THR A 49 -11.74 -1.47 15.01
C THR A 49 -10.51 -2.16 14.46
N VAL A 50 -9.84 -1.51 13.51
CA VAL A 50 -8.63 -2.00 12.86
C VAL A 50 -7.48 -1.06 13.19
N HIS A 51 -6.35 -1.65 13.57
CA HIS A 51 -5.06 -0.96 13.58
C HIS A 51 -4.29 -1.34 12.33
N TYR A 52 -3.63 -0.39 11.71
CA TYR A 52 -2.68 -0.69 10.65
C TYR A 52 -1.55 0.33 10.60
N GLY A 53 -0.43 -0.04 10.01
CA GLY A 53 0.66 0.88 9.71
C GLY A 53 1.46 0.36 8.53
N TYR A 54 2.35 1.19 7.99
CA TYR A 54 3.32 0.71 7.03
C TYR A 54 4.33 -0.23 7.71
N ASP A 55 4.86 -1.16 6.94
CA ASP A 55 5.99 -2.00 7.31
C ASP A 55 7.06 -1.89 6.21
N SER A 56 8.25 -2.44 6.45
CA SER A 56 9.40 -2.28 5.55
C SER A 56 9.69 -3.57 4.77
N TRP A 57 9.59 -3.49 3.45
CA TRP A 57 10.02 -4.57 2.55
C TRP A 57 11.48 -4.99 2.77
N ASP A 58 12.36 -4.07 3.17
CA ASP A 58 13.77 -4.37 3.39
C ASP A 58 14.03 -5.24 4.63
N GLN A 59 13.10 -5.27 5.58
CA GLN A 59 13.18 -6.15 6.75
C GLN A 59 12.79 -7.59 6.43
N HIS A 60 12.01 -7.79 5.35
CA HIS A 60 11.37 -9.07 5.05
C HIS A 60 11.90 -9.75 3.79
N LEU A 61 12.22 -8.99 2.73
CA LEU A 61 12.72 -9.56 1.47
C LEU A 61 14.22 -9.84 1.52
N SER A 62 14.59 -11.09 1.27
CA SER A 62 15.97 -11.51 1.05
C SER A 62 16.53 -10.95 -0.26
N ALA A 63 17.87 -10.91 -0.38
CA ALA A 63 18.55 -10.48 -1.61
C ALA A 63 18.16 -11.34 -2.82
N SER A 64 17.95 -12.65 -2.63
CA SER A 64 17.48 -13.54 -3.69
C SER A 64 16.05 -13.23 -4.12
N GLU A 65 15.14 -12.96 -3.19
CA GLU A 65 13.74 -12.64 -3.53
C GLU A 65 13.64 -11.31 -4.29
N LYS A 66 14.48 -10.32 -3.95
CA LYS A 66 14.57 -9.04 -4.67
C LYS A 66 15.02 -9.18 -6.14
N GLN A 67 15.62 -10.32 -6.53
CA GLN A 67 15.93 -10.62 -7.93
C GLN A 67 14.76 -11.26 -8.68
N GLN A 68 13.79 -11.82 -7.95
CA GLN A 68 12.63 -12.50 -8.53
C GLN A 68 11.39 -11.63 -8.54
N TRP A 69 11.29 -10.70 -7.59
CA TRP A 69 10.11 -9.93 -7.28
C TRP A 69 10.42 -8.43 -7.25
N MET A 70 9.54 -7.67 -7.88
CA MET A 70 9.48 -6.23 -7.79
C MET A 70 8.38 -5.85 -6.79
N VAL A 71 8.66 -4.95 -5.85
CA VAL A 71 7.61 -4.34 -5.03
C VAL A 71 6.61 -3.61 -5.93
N ALA A 72 5.31 -3.82 -5.70
CA ALA A 72 4.24 -3.20 -6.49
C ALA A 72 3.47 -2.13 -5.69
N GLY A 73 3.65 -2.06 -4.37
CA GLY A 73 2.99 -1.10 -3.49
C GLY A 73 3.51 -1.18 -2.05
N PRO A 74 2.94 -0.37 -1.14
CA PRO A 74 3.34 -0.36 0.27
C PRO A 74 3.06 -1.69 0.96
N LEU A 75 3.89 -2.03 1.94
CA LEU A 75 3.67 -3.14 2.86
C LEU A 75 2.86 -2.64 4.06
N PHE A 76 1.77 -3.32 4.42
CA PHE A 76 0.93 -2.97 5.56
C PHE A 76 0.98 -4.06 6.63
N ASN A 77 1.10 -3.66 7.89
CA ASN A 77 0.85 -4.54 9.03
C ASN A 77 -0.53 -4.21 9.58
N ILE A 78 -1.52 -5.08 9.35
CA ILE A 78 -2.94 -4.85 9.69
C ILE A 78 -3.34 -5.78 10.84
N ARG A 79 -4.08 -5.27 11.82
CA ARG A 79 -4.58 -6.04 12.97
C ARG A 79 -6.01 -5.65 13.31
N VAL A 80 -6.87 -6.64 13.51
CA VAL A 80 -8.22 -6.43 14.04
C VAL A 80 -8.13 -6.40 15.57
N VAL A 81 -8.70 -5.38 16.20
CA VAL A 81 -8.55 -5.13 17.63
C VAL A 81 -9.86 -5.35 18.39
N GLU A 82 -10.97 -4.75 17.94
CA GLU A 82 -12.24 -4.82 18.67
C GLU A 82 -13.47 -4.72 17.75
N PRO A 83 -14.39 -5.70 17.77
CA PRO A 83 -14.22 -7.01 18.37
C PRO A 83 -13.18 -7.81 17.57
N ALA A 84 -12.38 -8.62 18.24
CA ALA A 84 -11.43 -9.55 17.59
C ALA A 84 -12.15 -10.78 17.02
N GLU A 85 -13.16 -10.54 16.18
CA GLU A 85 -13.93 -11.58 15.51
C GLU A 85 -13.26 -11.98 14.20
N ALA A 86 -13.01 -13.28 14.04
CA ALA A 86 -12.52 -13.84 12.78
C ALA A 86 -13.54 -13.53 11.66
N GLY A 87 -13.05 -12.98 10.54
CA GLY A 87 -13.89 -12.64 9.39
C GLY A 87 -14.67 -11.33 9.50
N ALA A 88 -14.44 -10.50 10.53
CA ALA A 88 -15.02 -9.16 10.61
C ALA A 88 -14.65 -8.27 9.40
N VAL A 89 -13.45 -8.47 8.85
CA VAL A 89 -13.01 -7.87 7.59
C VAL A 89 -13.27 -8.86 6.45
N ALA A 90 -14.14 -8.49 5.52
CA ALA A 90 -14.50 -9.29 4.35
C ALA A 90 -13.42 -9.24 3.26
N ALA A 91 -12.81 -8.07 3.05
CA ALA A 91 -11.77 -7.89 2.04
C ALA A 91 -10.84 -6.73 2.37
N VAL A 92 -9.60 -6.83 1.92
CA VAL A 92 -8.62 -5.73 1.91
C VAL A 92 -8.35 -5.35 0.46
N HIS A 93 -8.37 -4.05 0.19
CA HIS A 93 -7.99 -3.46 -1.09
C HIS A 93 -6.61 -2.83 -0.93
N LEU A 94 -5.58 -3.55 -1.36
CA LEU A 94 -4.18 -3.13 -1.29
C LEU A 94 -3.86 -2.19 -2.45
N PRO A 95 -3.44 -0.94 -2.22
CA PRO A 95 -3.01 -0.04 -3.28
C PRO A 95 -1.72 -0.53 -3.96
N HIS A 96 -1.61 -0.29 -5.25
CA HIS A 96 -0.37 -0.48 -6.01
C HIS A 96 -0.15 0.65 -7.01
N PHE A 97 1.11 0.90 -7.35
CA PHE A 97 1.49 1.92 -8.33
C PHE A 97 1.58 1.38 -9.77
N LEU A 98 1.26 0.10 -10.00
CA LEU A 98 1.25 -0.47 -11.35
C LEU A 98 -0.02 -0.07 -12.11
N CYS A 99 0.10 0.37 -13.37
CA CYS A 99 -1.02 0.65 -14.26
C CYS A 99 -1.46 -0.64 -14.97
N LEU A 100 -2.16 -1.52 -14.25
CA LEU A 100 -2.57 -2.82 -14.79
C LEU A 100 -3.89 -2.72 -15.55
N SER A 101 -3.93 -3.25 -16.78
CA SER A 101 -5.20 -3.43 -17.49
C SER A 101 -6.00 -4.59 -16.89
N ALA A 102 -7.31 -4.59 -17.13
CA ALA A 102 -8.17 -5.71 -16.76
C ALA A 102 -7.73 -7.03 -17.42
N GLU A 103 -7.13 -6.98 -18.63
CA GLU A 103 -6.70 -8.16 -19.38
C GLU A 103 -5.26 -8.65 -19.08
N ALA A 104 -4.46 -7.94 -18.27
CA ALA A 104 -3.08 -8.36 -18.02
C ALA A 104 -3.03 -9.70 -17.24
N ASP A 105 -2.03 -10.54 -17.46
CA ASP A 105 -1.94 -11.87 -16.82
C ASP A 105 -1.98 -11.79 -15.29
N VAL A 106 -2.97 -12.44 -14.68
CA VAL A 106 -3.21 -12.47 -13.23
C VAL A 106 -2.10 -13.18 -12.46
N SER A 107 -1.30 -14.03 -13.12
CA SER A 107 -0.25 -14.81 -12.47
C SER A 107 0.94 -13.97 -11.99
N GLN A 108 1.11 -12.75 -12.52
CA GLN A 108 2.29 -11.92 -12.29
C GLN A 108 2.21 -11.06 -11.03
N LEU A 109 1.00 -10.66 -10.60
CA LEU A 109 0.79 -9.91 -9.37
C LEU A 109 0.41 -10.86 -8.24
N GLN A 110 1.21 -10.92 -7.19
CA GLN A 110 1.00 -11.76 -6.03
C GLN A 110 0.86 -10.91 -4.77
N VAL A 111 -0.01 -11.34 -3.87
CA VAL A 111 -0.07 -10.85 -2.50
C VAL A 111 0.96 -11.62 -1.69
N ALA A 112 1.87 -10.90 -1.06
CA ALA A 112 2.89 -11.46 -0.19
C ALA A 112 2.46 -11.32 1.27
N HIS A 113 2.62 -12.40 2.02
CA HIS A 113 2.45 -12.46 3.46
C HIS A 113 3.78 -12.83 4.10
N PHE A 114 4.11 -12.15 5.19
CA PHE A 114 5.29 -12.49 5.99
C PHE A 114 4.89 -13.06 7.35
N VAL A 115 5.21 -14.33 7.58
CA VAL A 115 4.86 -15.07 8.80
C VAL A 115 6.09 -15.86 9.23
N ASP A 116 6.45 -15.80 10.52
CA ASP A 116 7.58 -16.55 11.10
C ASP A 116 8.90 -16.43 10.29
N CYS A 117 9.20 -15.23 9.79
CA CYS A 117 10.36 -14.91 8.93
C CYS A 117 10.37 -15.56 7.53
N GLY A 118 9.25 -16.16 7.10
CA GLY A 118 9.07 -16.68 5.75
C GLY A 118 8.08 -15.85 4.92
N MET A 119 8.25 -15.87 3.60
CA MET A 119 7.31 -15.30 2.64
C MET A 119 6.38 -16.38 2.09
N THR A 120 5.07 -16.14 2.16
CA THR A 120 4.07 -16.91 1.41
C THR A 120 3.39 -16.01 0.38
N LEU A 121 2.98 -16.60 -0.75
CA LEU A 121 2.38 -15.89 -1.87
C LEU A 121 0.99 -16.43 -2.16
N GLU A 122 0.05 -15.53 -2.40
CA GLU A 122 -1.27 -15.89 -2.90
C GLU A 122 -1.72 -14.95 -4.01
N SER A 123 -2.59 -15.46 -4.89
CA SER A 123 -3.13 -14.64 -5.98
C SER A 123 -4.26 -13.75 -5.46
N PRO A 124 -4.29 -12.46 -5.82
CA PRO A 124 -5.38 -11.59 -5.42
C PRO A 124 -6.69 -12.08 -6.01
N THR A 125 -7.77 -12.02 -5.23
CA THR A 125 -9.11 -12.44 -5.65
C THR A 125 -9.60 -11.62 -6.85
N ARG A 126 -9.28 -10.32 -6.87
CA ARG A 126 -9.58 -9.44 -8.00
C ARG A 126 -8.45 -8.43 -8.19
N ARG A 127 -8.15 -8.10 -9.44
CA ARG A 127 -7.30 -6.95 -9.76
C ARG A 127 -8.12 -5.77 -10.23
N ARG A 128 -7.64 -4.58 -9.90
CA ARG A 128 -8.18 -3.30 -10.34
C ARG A 128 -7.00 -2.44 -10.81
N PRO A 129 -7.24 -1.33 -11.53
CA PRO A 129 -6.16 -0.57 -12.14
C PRO A 129 -5.09 -0.07 -11.17
N PHE A 130 -5.44 0.20 -9.91
CA PHE A 130 -4.54 0.73 -8.87
C PHE A 130 -4.71 0.03 -7.51
N HIS A 131 -5.40 -1.11 -7.46
CA HIS A 131 -5.53 -1.89 -6.24
C HIS A 131 -5.74 -3.37 -6.54
N ALA A 132 -5.29 -4.22 -5.63
CA ALA A 132 -5.62 -5.64 -5.62
C ALA A 132 -6.53 -5.94 -4.45
N VAL A 133 -7.52 -6.81 -4.67
CA VAL A 133 -8.49 -7.22 -3.67
C VAL A 133 -8.10 -8.59 -3.15
N LEU A 134 -7.97 -8.71 -1.84
CA LEU A 134 -7.87 -9.97 -1.13
C LEU A 134 -9.12 -10.18 -0.27
N GLU A 135 -9.94 -11.17 -0.62
CA GLU A 135 -11.12 -11.56 0.16
C GLU A 135 -10.74 -12.51 1.30
N ASN A 136 -11.43 -12.42 2.44
CA ASN A 136 -11.21 -13.18 3.67
C ASN A 136 -9.72 -13.24 4.08
N PRO A 137 -9.08 -12.07 4.26
CA PRO A 137 -7.64 -11.99 4.46
C PRO A 137 -7.21 -12.65 5.77
N SER A 138 -6.05 -13.28 5.74
CA SER A 138 -5.27 -13.55 6.95
C SER A 138 -4.40 -12.33 7.27
N PHE A 139 -4.30 -11.99 8.56
CA PHE A 139 -3.56 -10.80 8.98
C PHE A 139 -2.10 -11.12 9.33
N SER A 140 -1.21 -10.54 8.54
CA SER A 140 0.24 -10.49 8.68
C SER A 140 0.73 -9.19 8.03
N PRO A 141 2.02 -8.85 8.07
CA PRO A 141 2.57 -7.92 7.09
C PRO A 141 2.23 -8.42 5.69
N ILE A 142 1.47 -7.60 4.97
CA ILE A 142 0.85 -7.94 3.69
C ILE A 142 1.09 -6.83 2.68
N GLY A 143 1.47 -7.21 1.46
CA GLY A 143 1.78 -6.26 0.39
C GLY A 143 1.76 -6.93 -0.98
N LEU A 144 2.01 -6.15 -2.02
CA LEU A 144 1.96 -6.64 -3.40
C LEU A 144 3.35 -6.75 -4.02
N LEU A 145 3.60 -7.90 -4.65
CA LEU A 145 4.80 -8.18 -5.42
C LEU A 145 4.44 -8.50 -6.87
N TRP A 146 5.30 -8.08 -7.78
CA TRP A 146 5.23 -8.37 -9.20
C TRP A 146 6.38 -9.28 -9.63
N LYS A 147 6.06 -10.37 -10.33
CA LYS A 147 7.06 -11.36 -10.76
C LYS A 147 7.93 -10.82 -11.90
N GLN A 148 9.23 -10.64 -11.64
CA GLN A 148 10.18 -10.13 -12.63
C GLN A 148 10.60 -11.20 -13.65
N ILE A 149 10.89 -12.42 -13.18
CA ILE A 149 11.59 -13.46 -13.97
C ILE A 149 10.74 -13.99 -15.15
N CYS A 150 9.42 -13.81 -15.12
CA CYS A 150 8.53 -14.30 -16.16
C CYS A 150 8.02 -13.22 -17.12
N SER A 151 8.45 -11.96 -17.00
CA SER A 151 7.91 -10.87 -17.82
C SER A 151 8.97 -10.28 -18.74
N THR A 152 8.70 -10.30 -20.05
CA THR A 152 9.51 -9.59 -21.06
C THR A 152 9.25 -8.08 -21.04
N LEU A 153 8.20 -7.62 -20.34
CA LEU A 153 7.80 -6.21 -20.21
C LEU A 153 7.44 -5.88 -18.76
N PHE A 154 8.04 -4.83 -18.21
CA PHE A 154 7.60 -4.26 -16.95
C PHE A 154 6.26 -3.55 -17.14
N PRO A 155 5.27 -3.72 -16.24
CA PRO A 155 4.03 -2.97 -16.32
C PRO A 155 4.32 -1.47 -16.15
N PRO A 156 3.59 -0.58 -16.83
CA PRO A 156 3.75 0.85 -16.63
C PRO A 156 3.51 1.21 -15.15
N VAL A 157 4.30 2.15 -14.64
CA VAL A 157 4.21 2.61 -13.25
C VAL A 157 3.60 4.00 -13.21
N HIS A 158 2.59 4.18 -12.36
CA HIS A 158 2.06 5.46 -11.96
C HIS A 158 3.04 6.10 -10.97
N SER A 159 3.58 7.25 -11.33
CA SER A 159 4.66 7.91 -10.59
C SER A 159 4.27 9.31 -10.11
N LEU A 160 4.89 9.74 -9.02
CA LEU A 160 4.91 11.12 -8.55
C LEU A 160 6.21 11.78 -9.00
N VAL A 161 6.10 13.05 -9.40
CA VAL A 161 7.26 13.88 -9.73
C VAL A 161 7.46 14.90 -8.61
N LEU A 162 8.56 14.80 -7.89
CA LEU A 162 8.96 15.81 -6.92
C LEU A 162 9.94 16.78 -7.58
N LEU A 163 9.58 18.06 -7.57
CA LEU A 163 10.42 19.15 -8.06
C LEU A 163 11.00 19.91 -6.87
N TYR A 164 12.31 19.88 -6.70
CA TYR A 164 13.02 20.63 -5.67
C TYR A 164 13.93 21.69 -6.31
N ARG A 165 13.76 22.94 -5.90
CA ARG A 165 14.58 24.07 -6.37
C ARG A 165 15.62 24.42 -5.30
N SER A 166 16.89 24.26 -5.65
CA SER A 166 18.02 24.72 -4.84
C SER A 166 18.55 26.04 -5.40
N ARG A 167 18.80 27.02 -4.53
CA ARG A 167 19.47 28.27 -4.89
C ARG A 167 20.80 28.34 -4.13
N ARG A 168 21.90 28.49 -4.87
CA ARG A 168 23.21 28.77 -4.29
C ARG A 168 23.83 29.94 -5.05
N ALA A 169 24.06 31.05 -4.35
CA ALA A 169 24.50 32.32 -4.95
C ALA A 169 23.60 32.74 -6.14
N ALA A 170 24.17 33.02 -7.31
CA ALA A 170 23.44 33.41 -8.52
C ALA A 170 22.86 32.22 -9.32
N ASP A 171 23.20 30.98 -8.97
CA ASP A 171 22.81 29.79 -9.72
C ASP A 171 21.52 29.16 -9.17
N ILE A 172 20.68 28.68 -10.08
CA ILE A 172 19.46 27.93 -9.78
C ILE A 172 19.64 26.50 -10.31
N THR A 173 19.54 25.52 -9.41
CA THR A 173 19.47 24.11 -9.77
C THR A 173 18.07 23.58 -9.51
N LEU A 174 17.48 22.92 -10.50
CA LEU A 174 16.22 22.19 -10.36
C LEU A 174 16.51 20.69 -10.30
N HIS A 175 16.08 20.05 -9.23
CA HIS A 175 16.16 18.61 -9.04
C HIS A 175 14.79 17.98 -9.32
N PHE A 176 14.77 16.99 -10.20
CA PHE A 176 13.58 16.21 -10.53
C PHE A 176 13.75 14.80 -9.98
N TYR A 177 12.81 14.37 -9.12
CA TYR A 177 12.76 13.00 -8.63
C TYR A 177 11.49 12.33 -9.14
N LEU A 178 11.65 11.19 -9.80
CA LEU A 178 10.54 10.33 -10.20
C LEU A 178 10.44 9.20 -9.18
N LEU A 179 9.34 9.18 -8.43
CA LEU A 179 9.07 8.15 -7.42
C LEU A 179 7.81 7.38 -7.85
N PRO A 180 7.72 6.07 -7.60
CA PRO A 180 6.43 5.38 -7.69
C PRO A 180 5.40 6.11 -6.83
N ARG A 181 4.12 6.07 -7.21
CA ARG A 181 3.01 6.61 -6.41
C ARG A 181 2.75 5.69 -5.20
N ASP A 182 3.72 5.68 -4.30
CA ASP A 182 3.72 4.98 -3.03
C ASP A 182 3.89 6.02 -1.92
N LEU A 183 2.80 6.27 -1.19
CA LEU A 183 2.79 7.27 -0.14
C LEU A 183 3.72 6.91 1.02
N SER A 184 4.01 5.62 1.24
CA SER A 184 4.99 5.19 2.26
C SER A 184 6.40 5.70 1.94
N LEU A 185 6.80 5.66 0.67
CA LEU A 185 8.09 6.17 0.21
C LEU A 185 8.14 7.70 0.27
N VAL A 186 7.06 8.38 -0.09
CA VAL A 186 6.97 9.84 0.00
C VAL A 186 7.11 10.31 1.45
N HIS A 187 6.43 9.65 2.41
CA HIS A 187 6.56 9.97 3.83
C HIS A 187 7.98 9.75 4.35
N GLN A 188 8.63 8.63 3.97
CA GLN A 188 10.03 8.38 4.32
C GLN A 188 10.96 9.45 3.73
N TRP A 189 10.75 9.83 2.47
CA TRP A 189 11.56 10.85 1.79
C TRP A 189 11.43 12.22 2.43
N LEU A 190 10.20 12.67 2.71
CA LEU A 190 9.95 13.94 3.39
C LEU A 190 10.59 13.98 4.78
N SER A 191 10.48 12.88 5.54
CA SER A 191 11.13 12.75 6.84
C SER A 191 12.66 12.83 6.72
N ALA A 192 13.27 12.17 5.74
CA ALA A 192 14.72 12.21 5.52
C ALA A 192 15.23 13.62 5.15
N MET A 193 14.37 14.45 4.56
CA MET A 193 14.67 15.82 4.15
C MET A 193 14.31 16.87 5.21
N ASN A 194 13.77 16.48 6.37
CA ASN A 194 13.19 17.39 7.37
C ASN A 194 12.10 18.33 6.79
N LEU A 195 11.32 17.85 5.82
CA LEU A 195 10.23 18.59 5.19
C LEU A 195 8.88 18.12 5.76
N SER A 196 7.97 19.07 6.01
CA SER A 196 6.61 18.79 6.50
C SER A 196 5.73 18.17 5.41
N SER A 197 4.85 17.23 5.78
CA SER A 197 3.81 16.64 4.91
C SER A 197 2.75 17.65 4.45
N SER A 198 2.64 18.81 5.11
CA SER A 198 1.75 19.91 4.71
C SER A 198 2.06 20.53 3.34
N LEU A 199 3.12 20.05 2.66
CA LEU A 199 3.55 20.49 1.33
C LEU A 199 2.94 19.66 0.19
N LEU A 200 2.13 18.63 0.50
CA LEU A 200 1.51 17.72 -0.47
C LEU A 200 0.06 18.09 -0.84
N ASN A 201 -0.45 19.23 -0.35
CA ASN A 201 -1.80 19.72 -0.67
C ASN A 201 -1.81 20.58 -1.94
#